data_AF-A0A2V5L9V4-F1
#
_entry.id   AF-A0A2V5L9V4-F1
#
_cell.length_a   1.000
_cell.length_b   1.000
_cell.length_c   1.000
_cell.angle_alpha   90.00
_cell.angle_beta   90.00
_cell.angle_gamma   90.00
#
_symmetry.space_group_name_H-M   'P 1'
#
loop_
_entity.id
_entity.type
_entity.pdbx_description
1 polymer ?
#
loop_
_entity_poly.entity_id
_entity_poly.type
_entity_poly.pdbx_seq_one_letter_code
_entity_poly.pdbx_strand_id
1 'polypeptide(L)'
;MLRPKSRVSAVTPKIILLLLSYLFLVSAAIFGLVGSYRVDVLRTDLAKANAARDAAEHRETEFKTREAAVAGAEAKIAEAENKATKAQTELLTLQNEKAELESKLDASRNEIAALQKRVGEAGPAASPSQNPDAVSKPKQQPITSGPSVEIAQGPAEEATPPPPPQPKRRKTAPRKAPEAASTPEITSYSSAKALATFTPLPRYPARERSDSVTGIGVCILSVDPASGRVSAASMEQSTGDSTLDKSAVNAFRKWRFKPGTVSKVRIPIEFSMPGASH
;
A
#
# COMPACT_ATOMS: atom_id res chain seq x y z
N MET A 1 41.10 -5.06 93.08
CA MET A 1 40.92 -5.84 91.85
C MET A 1 39.77 -6.84 92.04
N LEU A 2 38.57 -6.52 91.55
CA LEU A 2 37.41 -7.41 91.60
C LEU A 2 37.39 -8.27 90.33
N ARG A 3 37.66 -9.58 90.45
CA ARG A 3 37.51 -10.52 89.33
C ARG A 3 36.02 -10.82 89.13
N PRO A 4 35.49 -10.71 87.90
CA PRO A 4 34.10 -11.09 87.63
C PRO A 4 33.97 -12.61 87.71
N LYS A 5 32.97 -13.07 88.48
CA LYS A 5 32.64 -14.47 88.71
C LYS A 5 31.86 -14.99 87.51
N SER A 6 32.54 -15.68 86.59
CA SER A 6 31.92 -16.30 85.42
C SER A 6 30.94 -17.40 85.87
N ARG A 7 29.63 -17.14 85.76
CA ARG A 7 28.59 -18.16 85.88
C ARG A 7 28.47 -18.87 84.53
N VAL A 8 29.07 -20.04 84.41
CA VAL A 8 28.78 -20.98 83.32
C VAL A 8 27.49 -21.72 83.70
N SER A 9 26.40 -21.46 82.98
CA SER A 9 25.14 -22.20 83.18
C SER A 9 25.33 -23.66 82.77
N ALA A 10 25.07 -24.58 83.69
CA ALA A 10 25.06 -26.01 83.42
C ALA A 10 23.80 -26.36 82.60
N VAL A 11 23.97 -26.57 81.30
CA VAL A 11 22.90 -27.08 80.41
C VAL A 11 22.86 -28.60 80.56
N THR A 12 21.72 -29.15 80.96
CA THR A 12 21.54 -30.60 81.07
C THR A 12 21.43 -31.25 79.68
N PRO A 13 21.89 -32.51 79.51
CA PRO A 13 21.90 -33.19 78.21
C PRO A 13 20.51 -33.28 77.55
N LYS A 14 19.43 -33.34 78.35
CA LYS A 14 18.05 -33.30 77.86
C LYS A 14 17.70 -31.98 77.16
N ILE A 15 18.17 -30.84 77.67
CA ILE A 15 17.93 -29.53 77.07
C ILE A 15 18.68 -29.42 75.73
N ILE A 16 19.90 -29.96 75.66
CA ILE A 16 20.69 -29.99 74.41
C ILE A 16 19.95 -30.81 73.33
N LEU A 17 19.41 -31.98 73.68
CA LEU A 17 18.65 -32.81 72.75
C LEU A 17 17.37 -32.14 72.26
N LEU A 18 16.64 -31.44 73.14
CA LEU A 18 15.44 -30.69 72.77
C LEU A 18 15.76 -29.54 71.80
N LEU A 19 16.86 -28.81 72.03
CA LEU A 19 17.30 -27.74 71.13
C LEU A 19 17.74 -28.27 69.77
N LEU A 20 18.47 -29.41 69.73
CA LEU A 20 18.89 -30.04 68.48
C LEU A 20 17.69 -30.55 67.67
N SER A 21 16.73 -31.19 68.34
CA SER A 21 15.49 -31.65 67.73
C SER A 21 14.68 -30.49 67.14
N TYR A 22 14.56 -29.39 67.90
CA TYR A 22 13.89 -28.18 67.44
C TYR A 22 14.59 -27.59 66.20
N LEU A 23 15.92 -27.50 66.21
CA LEU A 23 16.71 -27.03 65.07
C LEU A 23 16.50 -27.88 63.81
N PHE A 24 16.47 -29.21 63.97
CA PHE A 24 16.24 -30.14 62.86
C PHE A 24 14.82 -30.04 62.29
N LEU A 25 13.82 -29.77 63.14
CA LEU A 25 12.43 -29.63 62.72
C LEU A 25 12.22 -28.31 61.96
N VAL A 26 12.88 -27.23 62.40
CA VAL A 26 12.87 -25.94 61.69
C VAL A 26 13.61 -26.04 60.36
N SER A 27 14.77 -26.73 60.30
CA SER A 27 15.50 -26.91 59.04
C SER A 27 14.68 -27.72 58.04
N ALA A 28 14.05 -28.82 58.46
CA ALA A 28 13.17 -29.63 57.62
C ALA A 28 12.00 -28.81 57.05
N ALA A 29 11.37 -27.94 57.85
CA ALA A 29 10.31 -27.05 57.39
C ALA A 29 10.80 -26.06 56.32
N ILE A 30 11.99 -25.48 56.50
CA ILE A 30 12.60 -24.56 55.51
C ILE A 30 12.92 -25.31 54.22
N PHE A 31 13.51 -26.50 54.30
CA PHE A 31 13.81 -27.32 53.12
C PHE A 31 12.54 -27.75 52.37
N GLY A 32 11.46 -28.11 53.08
CA GLY A 32 10.16 -28.40 52.47
C GLY A 32 9.59 -27.20 51.71
N LEU A 33 9.68 -26.00 52.32
CA LEU A 33 9.22 -24.76 51.71
C LEU A 33 10.06 -24.36 50.48
N VAL A 34 11.40 -24.45 50.57
CA VAL A 34 12.29 -24.20 49.42
C VAL A 34 12.05 -25.21 48.30
N GLY A 35 11.81 -26.47 48.65
CA GLY A 35 11.43 -27.53 47.72
C GLY A 35 10.12 -27.21 46.97
N SER A 36 9.07 -26.77 47.68
CA SER A 36 7.81 -26.38 47.05
C SER A 36 7.98 -25.19 46.10
N TYR A 37 8.77 -24.17 46.48
CA TYR A 37 9.05 -23.04 45.58
C TYR A 37 9.76 -23.47 44.29
N ARG A 38 10.72 -24.40 44.37
CA ARG A 38 11.41 -24.91 43.18
C ARG A 38 10.47 -25.70 42.27
N VAL A 39 9.57 -26.49 42.84
CA VAL A 39 8.58 -27.26 42.06
C VAL A 39 7.60 -26.33 41.34
N ASP A 40 7.14 -25.26 41.98
CA ASP A 40 6.19 -24.33 41.35
C ASP A 40 6.82 -23.49 40.23
N VAL A 41 8.09 -23.11 40.38
CA VAL A 41 8.85 -22.46 39.29
C VAL A 41 8.99 -23.41 38.09
N LEU A 42 9.37 -24.67 38.32
CA LEU A 42 9.49 -25.65 37.25
C LEU A 42 8.16 -25.95 36.55
N ARG A 43 7.06 -26.02 37.30
CA ARG A 43 5.70 -26.17 36.72
C ARG A 43 5.32 -24.98 35.86
N THR A 44 5.66 -23.77 36.31
CA THR A 44 5.41 -22.54 35.55
C THR A 44 6.23 -22.49 34.27
N ASP A 45 7.50 -22.87 34.34
CA ASP A 45 8.40 -22.90 33.18
C ASP A 45 7.98 -23.99 32.18
N LEU A 46 7.52 -25.15 32.67
CA LEU A 46 6.94 -26.21 31.83
C LEU A 46 5.67 -25.74 31.10
N ALA A 47 4.78 -25.03 31.79
CA ALA A 47 3.57 -24.47 31.17
C ALA A 47 3.91 -23.44 30.08
N LYS A 48 4.90 -22.58 30.31
CA LYS A 48 5.40 -21.63 29.29
C LYS A 48 6.05 -22.34 28.10
N ALA A 49 6.84 -23.38 28.36
CA ALA A 49 7.49 -24.16 27.31
C ALA A 49 6.45 -24.86 26.41
N ASN A 50 5.40 -25.43 27.00
CA ASN A 50 4.30 -26.02 26.25
C ASN A 50 3.54 -24.96 25.45
N ALA A 51 3.19 -23.82 26.05
CA ALA A 51 2.53 -22.72 25.33
C ALA A 51 3.39 -22.18 24.17
N ALA A 52 4.72 -22.13 24.33
CA ALA A 52 5.63 -21.74 23.26
C ALA A 52 5.68 -22.78 22.12
N ARG A 53 5.57 -24.07 22.45
CA ARG A 53 5.48 -25.16 21.47
C ARG A 53 4.17 -25.08 20.68
N ASP A 54 3.03 -24.91 21.37
CA ASP A 54 1.72 -24.78 20.73
C ASP A 54 1.68 -23.54 19.81
N ALA A 55 2.26 -22.41 20.25
CA ALA A 55 2.39 -21.22 19.43
C ALA A 55 3.28 -21.42 18.20
N ALA A 56 4.31 -22.27 18.29
CA ALA A 56 5.16 -22.61 17.16
C ALA A 56 4.42 -23.49 16.14
N GLU A 57 3.63 -24.46 16.59
CA GLU A 57 2.80 -25.31 15.71
C GLU A 57 1.72 -24.48 14.98
N HIS A 58 1.09 -23.51 15.67
CA HIS A 58 0.20 -22.56 15.01
C HIS A 58 0.91 -21.73 13.93
N ARG A 59 2.15 -21.32 14.17
CA ARG A 59 2.92 -20.55 13.20
C ARG A 59 3.27 -21.36 11.95
N GLU A 60 3.50 -22.66 12.09
CA GLU A 60 3.74 -23.58 10.97
C GLU A 60 2.47 -23.74 10.11
N THR A 61 1.31 -23.93 10.75
CA THR A 61 0.03 -24.03 10.02
C THR A 61 -0.33 -22.72 9.31
N GLU A 62 -0.06 -21.57 9.94
CA GLU A 62 -0.21 -20.26 9.28
C GLU A 62 0.75 -20.10 8.09
N PHE A 63 2.00 -20.56 8.22
CA PHE A 63 2.97 -20.51 7.14
C PHE A 63 2.52 -21.36 5.95
N LYS A 64 2.07 -22.58 6.20
CA LYS A 64 1.55 -23.48 5.16
C LYS A 64 0.29 -22.92 4.47
N THR A 65 -0.56 -22.24 5.24
CA THR A 65 -1.73 -21.54 4.68
C THR A 65 -1.31 -20.37 3.80
N ARG A 66 -0.31 -19.59 4.22
CA ARG A 66 0.25 -18.48 3.43
C ARG A 66 0.95 -18.98 2.17
N GLU A 67 1.68 -20.09 2.26
CA GLU A 67 2.32 -20.75 1.13
C GLU A 67 1.29 -21.19 0.08
N ALA A 68 0.20 -21.83 0.51
CA ALA A 68 -0.91 -22.17 -0.38
C ALA A 68 -1.58 -20.93 -1.01
N ALA A 69 -1.69 -19.83 -0.25
CA ALA A 69 -2.21 -18.57 -0.77
C ALA A 69 -1.25 -17.92 -1.80
N VAL A 70 0.07 -18.03 -1.59
CA VAL A 70 1.09 -17.56 -2.54
C VAL A 70 1.03 -18.38 -3.83
N ALA A 71 0.98 -19.71 -3.76
CA ALA A 71 0.81 -20.57 -4.93
C ALA A 71 -0.48 -20.23 -5.72
N GLY A 72 -1.58 -19.95 -5.00
CA GLY A 72 -2.82 -19.49 -5.61
C GLY A 72 -2.73 -18.10 -6.26
N ALA A 73 -1.91 -17.20 -5.72
CA ALA A 73 -1.63 -15.89 -6.30
C ALA A 73 -0.75 -16.01 -7.56
N GLU A 74 0.28 -16.85 -7.52
CA GLU A 74 1.15 -17.13 -8.66
C GLU A 74 0.38 -17.71 -9.85
N ALA A 75 -0.57 -18.63 -9.61
CA ALA A 75 -1.44 -19.15 -10.67
C ALA A 75 -2.28 -18.06 -11.34
N LYS A 76 -2.79 -17.09 -10.55
CA LYS A 76 -3.56 -15.94 -11.08
C LYS A 76 -2.68 -14.99 -11.89
N ILE A 77 -1.42 -14.81 -11.50
CA ILE A 77 -0.45 -14.01 -12.25
C ILE A 77 -0.20 -14.67 -13.61
N ALA A 78 0.05 -15.98 -13.65
CA ALA A 78 0.24 -16.71 -14.91
C ALA A 78 -1.01 -16.64 -15.83
N GLU A 79 -2.22 -16.69 -15.27
CA GLU A 79 -3.44 -16.49 -16.05
C GLU A 79 -3.55 -15.06 -16.61
N ALA A 80 -3.20 -14.05 -15.81
CA ALA A 80 -3.22 -12.66 -16.23
C ALA A 80 -2.19 -12.38 -17.34
N GLU A 81 -1.00 -12.97 -17.26
CA GLU A 81 0.03 -12.88 -18.29
C GLU A 81 -0.45 -13.48 -19.61
N ASN A 82 -1.07 -14.65 -19.59
CA ASN A 82 -1.64 -15.27 -20.80
C ASN A 82 -2.77 -14.43 -21.42
N LYS A 83 -3.59 -13.75 -20.60
CA LYS A 83 -4.59 -12.82 -21.11
C LYS A 83 -3.93 -11.57 -21.70
N ALA A 84 -2.86 -11.07 -21.10
CA ALA A 84 -2.13 -9.92 -21.59
C ALA A 84 -1.43 -10.22 -22.93
N THR A 85 -0.80 -11.38 -23.09
CA THR A 85 -0.18 -11.79 -24.37
C THR A 85 -1.23 -11.93 -25.47
N LYS A 86 -2.40 -12.49 -25.16
CA LYS A 86 -3.54 -12.53 -26.08
C LYS A 86 -3.98 -11.12 -26.50
N ALA A 87 -4.19 -10.22 -25.53
CA ALA A 87 -4.60 -8.84 -25.82
C ALA A 87 -3.56 -8.06 -26.64
N GLN A 88 -2.27 -8.28 -26.40
CA GLN A 88 -1.19 -7.69 -27.21
C GLN A 88 -1.22 -8.20 -28.66
N THR A 89 -1.52 -9.48 -28.85
CA THR A 89 -1.64 -10.07 -30.19
C THR A 89 -2.82 -9.47 -30.94
N GLU A 90 -3.98 -9.33 -30.28
CA GLU A 90 -5.16 -8.68 -30.85
C GLU A 90 -4.90 -7.21 -31.25
N LEU A 91 -4.13 -6.47 -30.44
CA LEU A 91 -3.71 -5.11 -30.77
C LEU A 91 -2.84 -5.06 -32.02
N LEU A 92 -1.91 -5.99 -32.17
CA LEU A 92 -1.03 -6.05 -33.34
C LEU A 92 -1.83 -6.38 -34.61
N THR A 93 -2.81 -7.27 -34.54
CA THR A 93 -3.73 -7.52 -35.66
C THR A 93 -4.56 -6.28 -36.02
N LEU A 94 -5.09 -5.55 -35.03
CA LEU A 94 -5.87 -4.34 -35.29
C LEU A 94 -5.01 -3.21 -35.90
N GLN A 95 -3.74 -3.10 -35.51
CA GLN A 95 -2.81 -2.17 -36.15
C GLN A 95 -2.54 -2.53 -37.61
N ASN A 96 -2.41 -3.81 -37.92
CA ASN A 96 -2.21 -4.27 -39.29
C ASN A 96 -3.45 -4.02 -40.16
N GLU A 97 -4.65 -4.30 -39.63
CA GLU A 97 -5.92 -4.00 -40.31
C GLU A 97 -6.11 -2.50 -40.54
N LYS A 98 -5.75 -1.67 -39.56
CA LYS A 98 -5.75 -0.21 -39.73
C LYS A 98 -4.86 0.22 -40.89
N ALA A 99 -3.63 -0.30 -40.98
CA ALA A 99 -2.72 0.03 -42.07
C ALA A 99 -3.26 -0.41 -43.44
N GLU A 100 -3.93 -1.56 -43.52
CA GLU A 100 -4.58 -2.02 -44.75
C GLU A 100 -5.75 -1.12 -45.18
N LEU A 101 -6.61 -0.74 -44.23
CA LEU A 101 -7.73 0.17 -44.50
C LEU A 101 -7.25 1.56 -44.95
N GLU A 102 -6.17 2.06 -44.36
CA GLU A 102 -5.58 3.34 -44.74
C GLU A 102 -5.02 3.28 -46.17
N SER A 103 -4.32 2.20 -46.52
CA SER A 103 -3.87 1.97 -47.90
C SER A 103 -5.02 1.89 -48.91
N LYS A 104 -6.14 1.23 -48.55
CA LYS A 104 -7.35 1.18 -49.39
C LYS A 104 -7.98 2.56 -49.57
N LEU A 105 -7.98 3.39 -48.53
CA LEU A 105 -8.52 4.76 -48.58
C LEU A 105 -7.68 5.64 -49.50
N ASP A 106 -6.35 5.56 -49.41
CA ASP A 106 -5.43 6.29 -50.29
C ASP A 106 -5.56 5.84 -51.76
N ALA A 107 -5.68 4.53 -52.00
CA ALA A 107 -5.91 4.00 -53.34
C ALA A 107 -7.22 4.53 -53.92
N SER A 108 -8.31 4.50 -53.16
CA SER A 108 -9.61 5.03 -53.57
C SER A 108 -9.56 6.55 -53.81
N ARG A 109 -8.82 7.30 -52.98
CA ARG A 109 -8.61 8.74 -53.15
C ARG A 109 -7.86 9.07 -54.44
N ASN A 110 -6.81 8.30 -54.77
CA ASN A 110 -6.07 8.46 -56.01
C ASN A 110 -6.92 8.15 -57.24
N GLU A 111 -7.77 7.13 -57.15
CA GLU A 111 -8.70 6.76 -58.22
C GLU A 111 -9.72 7.88 -58.49
N ILE A 112 -10.29 8.48 -57.43
CA ILE A 112 -11.18 9.64 -57.54
C ILE A 112 -10.46 10.83 -58.19
N ALA A 113 -9.22 11.12 -57.79
CA ALA A 113 -8.43 12.20 -58.39
C ALA A 113 -8.15 11.96 -59.88
N ALA A 114 -7.87 10.72 -60.28
CA ALA A 114 -7.69 10.33 -61.69
C ALA A 114 -8.97 10.48 -62.49
N LEU A 115 -10.12 10.08 -61.94
CA LEU A 115 -11.43 10.24 -62.57
C LEU A 115 -11.80 11.72 -62.75
N GLN A 116 -11.57 12.56 -61.73
CA GLN A 116 -11.78 14.01 -61.82
C GLN A 116 -10.91 14.65 -62.90
N LYS A 117 -9.64 14.25 -62.99
CA LYS A 117 -8.73 14.70 -64.05
C LYS A 117 -9.26 14.33 -65.43
N ARG A 118 -9.72 13.09 -65.62
CA ARG A 118 -10.23 12.58 -66.90
C ARG A 118 -11.55 13.24 -67.32
N VAL A 119 -12.43 13.56 -66.36
CA VAL A 119 -13.66 14.32 -66.61
C VAL A 119 -13.35 15.77 -66.99
N GLY A 120 -12.31 16.38 -66.41
CA GLY A 120 -11.82 17.69 -66.83
C GLY A 120 -11.20 17.71 -68.24
N GLU A 121 -10.72 16.56 -68.72
CA GLU A 121 -10.12 16.39 -70.05
C GLU A 121 -11.15 16.03 -71.14
N ALA A 122 -12.39 15.68 -70.77
CA ALA A 122 -13.48 15.30 -71.68
C ALA A 122 -14.59 16.38 -71.83
N GLY A 123 -14.18 17.65 -72.01
CA GLY A 123 -14.80 18.70 -72.87
C GLY A 123 -16.08 19.46 -72.43
N PRO A 124 -16.50 20.55 -73.16
CA PRO A 124 -15.82 21.24 -74.27
C PRO A 124 -15.93 22.80 -74.30
N ALA A 125 -15.24 23.43 -75.26
CA ALA A 125 -15.54 24.77 -75.76
C ALA A 125 -16.89 24.81 -76.52
N ALA A 126 -17.65 25.89 -76.27
CA ALA A 126 -18.73 26.51 -77.08
C ALA A 126 -20.08 25.77 -77.31
N SER A 127 -21.17 26.48 -76.99
CA SER A 127 -22.58 26.30 -77.45
C SER A 127 -22.78 26.93 -78.86
N PRO A 128 -23.85 26.66 -79.66
CA PRO A 128 -25.27 26.60 -79.21
C PRO A 128 -26.25 25.64 -79.95
N SER A 129 -27.43 25.50 -79.33
CA SER A 129 -28.79 25.46 -79.92
C SER A 129 -29.47 24.16 -80.40
N GLN A 130 -30.74 24.08 -79.97
CA GLN A 130 -31.94 23.47 -80.56
C GLN A 130 -32.32 22.01 -80.26
N ASN A 131 -33.37 21.89 -79.43
CA ASN A 131 -34.37 20.81 -79.38
C ASN A 131 -35.38 21.03 -80.53
N PRO A 132 -36.15 20.03 -81.02
CA PRO A 132 -37.27 19.52 -80.23
C PRO A 132 -37.69 18.04 -80.52
N ASP A 133 -38.68 17.58 -79.74
CA ASP A 133 -39.68 16.54 -80.06
C ASP A 133 -39.22 15.06 -80.17
N ALA A 134 -39.95 14.04 -79.73
CA ALA A 134 -41.11 13.92 -78.87
C ALA A 134 -41.34 12.40 -78.57
N VAL A 135 -42.04 12.11 -77.46
CA VAL A 135 -42.90 10.93 -77.19
C VAL A 135 -42.18 9.56 -77.11
N SER A 136 -42.10 8.88 -75.96
CA SER A 136 -43.22 8.08 -75.44
C SER A 136 -42.99 7.59 -74.00
N LYS A 137 -44.08 7.64 -73.23
CA LYS A 137 -44.28 7.26 -71.82
C LYS A 137 -45.02 5.87 -71.79
N PRO A 138 -45.52 5.34 -70.65
CA PRO A 138 -44.91 4.47 -69.62
C PRO A 138 -45.65 3.13 -69.37
N LYS A 139 -45.11 2.26 -68.48
CA LYS A 139 -45.81 1.32 -67.56
C LYS A 139 -44.75 0.64 -66.66
N GLN A 140 -44.85 0.40 -65.35
CA GLN A 140 -45.73 0.81 -64.26
C GLN A 140 -45.03 0.38 -62.94
N GLN A 141 -45.16 1.22 -61.91
CA GLN A 141 -44.88 1.11 -60.44
C GLN A 141 -45.18 -0.26 -59.75
N PRO A 142 -44.84 -0.51 -58.43
CA PRO A 142 -44.84 0.47 -57.30
C PRO A 142 -43.76 0.40 -56.16
N ILE A 143 -43.36 1.60 -55.71
CA ILE A 143 -43.03 2.13 -54.35
C ILE A 143 -42.27 1.30 -53.29
N THR A 144 -41.20 1.90 -52.73
CA THR A 144 -41.27 2.79 -51.54
C THR A 144 -40.01 3.65 -51.37
N SER A 145 -40.22 4.97 -51.34
CA SER A 145 -39.34 6.08 -50.94
C SER A 145 -39.40 6.31 -49.41
N GLY A 146 -38.30 6.62 -48.70
CA GLY A 146 -37.87 8.00 -48.33
C GLY A 146 -38.34 8.38 -46.91
N PRO A 147 -37.63 9.24 -46.14
CA PRO A 147 -37.47 10.68 -46.45
C PRO A 147 -36.02 11.18 -46.27
N SER A 148 -35.46 12.01 -47.17
CA SER A 148 -35.63 13.47 -47.37
C SER A 148 -34.83 14.35 -46.41
N VAL A 149 -33.82 15.07 -46.93
CA VAL A 149 -33.46 16.45 -46.51
C VAL A 149 -32.88 17.20 -47.71
N GLU A 150 -33.45 18.39 -47.94
CA GLU A 150 -33.31 19.29 -49.10
C GLU A 150 -32.85 20.67 -48.59
N ILE A 151 -31.78 21.23 -49.20
CA ILE A 151 -31.46 22.67 -49.49
C ILE A 151 -31.34 23.63 -48.25
N ALA A 152 -30.41 24.59 -48.08
CA ALA A 152 -29.69 25.51 -48.97
C ALA A 152 -28.49 26.20 -48.25
N GLN A 153 -27.46 26.54 -49.04
CA GLN A 153 -26.72 27.82 -49.12
C GLN A 153 -25.94 28.39 -47.91
N GLY A 154 -24.61 28.57 -48.11
CA GLY A 154 -23.78 29.57 -47.40
C GLY A 154 -23.97 31.00 -47.97
N PRO A 155 -23.32 32.06 -47.43
CA PRO A 155 -21.86 32.18 -47.47
C PRO A 155 -21.17 32.92 -46.31
N ALA A 156 -19.83 32.75 -46.25
CA ALA A 156 -18.78 33.65 -45.73
C ALA A 156 -18.90 34.24 -44.31
N GLU A 157 -17.91 33.98 -43.44
CA GLU A 157 -16.77 34.88 -43.21
C GLU A 157 -15.91 34.38 -42.05
N GLU A 158 -14.61 34.53 -42.25
CA GLU A 158 -13.47 34.15 -41.43
C GLU A 158 -13.38 35.00 -40.14
N ALA A 159 -13.38 34.35 -38.96
CA ALA A 159 -12.65 34.76 -37.74
C ALA A 159 -13.08 33.93 -36.50
N THR A 160 -12.09 33.44 -35.75
CA THR A 160 -12.20 32.70 -34.46
C THR A 160 -13.06 33.42 -33.40
N PRO A 161 -13.95 32.74 -32.63
CA PRO A 161 -13.76 32.52 -31.16
C PRO A 161 -14.59 31.31 -30.58
N PRO A 162 -14.89 31.18 -29.26
CA PRO A 162 -14.09 30.78 -28.08
C PRO A 162 -14.60 29.44 -27.42
N PRO A 163 -13.93 28.89 -26.37
CA PRO A 163 -14.36 27.66 -25.68
C PRO A 163 -15.61 27.84 -24.79
N PRO A 164 -16.36 26.75 -24.51
CA PRO A 164 -17.67 26.78 -23.86
C PRO A 164 -17.67 27.23 -22.38
N PRO A 165 -18.83 27.72 -21.88
CA PRO A 165 -18.92 28.52 -20.65
C PRO A 165 -18.95 27.69 -19.35
N GLN A 166 -18.16 28.10 -18.35
CA GLN A 166 -18.25 27.62 -16.98
C GLN A 166 -19.50 28.15 -16.27
N PRO A 167 -20.26 27.32 -15.52
CA PRO A 167 -21.34 27.81 -14.69
C PRO A 167 -20.83 28.58 -13.45
N LYS A 168 -21.51 29.70 -13.22
CA LYS A 168 -21.17 30.80 -12.32
C LYS A 168 -21.07 30.40 -10.84
N ARG A 169 -20.01 30.89 -10.19
CA ARG A 169 -19.87 31.03 -8.72
C ARG A 169 -21.11 31.69 -8.11
N ARG A 170 -21.83 30.97 -7.24
CA ARG A 170 -22.70 31.56 -6.22
C ARG A 170 -21.95 31.56 -4.88
N LYS A 171 -21.65 32.75 -4.37
CA LYS A 171 -21.21 32.97 -2.99
C LYS A 171 -22.44 32.91 -2.07
N THR A 172 -22.47 31.95 -1.16
CA THR A 172 -23.27 31.99 0.07
C THR A 172 -22.60 31.08 1.10
N ALA A 173 -22.07 31.68 2.17
CA ALA A 173 -21.79 31.01 3.44
C ALA A 173 -22.95 31.34 4.41
N PRO A 174 -23.07 30.75 5.62
CA PRO A 174 -22.47 29.53 6.17
C PRO A 174 -23.53 28.57 6.73
N ARG A 175 -23.44 27.25 6.48
CA ARG A 175 -24.25 26.26 7.23
C ARG A 175 -23.36 25.16 7.77
N LYS A 176 -23.28 25.14 9.10
CA LYS A 176 -22.69 24.12 9.97
C LYS A 176 -23.28 22.74 9.63
N ALA A 177 -22.45 21.82 9.13
CA ALA A 177 -22.67 20.38 9.10
C ALA A 177 -21.29 19.69 9.23
N PRO A 178 -21.15 18.64 10.04
CA PRO A 178 -19.86 18.04 10.38
C PRO A 178 -19.40 17.13 9.24
N GLU A 179 -18.71 17.72 8.27
CA GLU A 179 -17.99 16.98 7.22
C GLU A 179 -16.54 16.80 7.65
N ALA A 180 -16.29 15.76 8.43
CA ALA A 180 -14.94 15.25 8.71
C ALA A 180 -14.96 13.73 8.56
N ALA A 181 -15.37 13.26 7.39
CA ALA A 181 -15.04 11.93 6.93
C ALA A 181 -13.56 11.93 6.52
N SER A 182 -12.75 11.54 7.50
CA SER A 182 -11.37 11.06 7.42
C SER A 182 -10.92 10.56 6.04
N THR A 183 -10.27 11.44 5.28
CA THR A 183 -9.29 11.02 4.27
C THR A 183 -7.97 10.77 5.01
N PRO A 184 -7.32 9.59 4.91
CA PRO A 184 -6.01 9.40 5.50
C PRO A 184 -4.98 10.18 4.67
N GLU A 185 -4.75 11.45 5.03
CA GLU A 185 -3.62 12.22 4.52
C GLU A 185 -2.32 11.49 4.90
N ILE A 186 -1.64 10.95 3.88
CA ILE A 186 -0.29 10.41 4.03
C ILE A 186 0.63 11.61 4.26
N THR A 187 0.87 11.92 5.51
CA THR A 187 1.69 13.08 5.89
C THR A 187 3.17 12.74 5.66
N SER A 188 3.85 13.56 4.85
CA SER A 188 5.28 13.46 4.56
C SER A 188 6.16 13.65 5.81
N TYR A 189 7.35 13.06 5.80
CA TYR A 189 8.34 13.02 6.90
C TYR A 189 8.61 14.36 7.59
N SER A 190 8.83 15.42 6.81
CA SER A 190 9.15 16.76 7.32
C SER A 190 7.97 17.35 8.12
N SER A 191 6.75 17.12 7.64
CA SER A 191 5.53 17.49 8.37
C SER A 191 5.36 16.62 9.61
N ALA A 192 5.60 15.30 9.51
CA ALA A 192 5.47 14.40 10.64
C ALA A 192 6.47 14.68 11.78
N LYS A 193 7.73 14.99 11.46
CA LYS A 193 8.76 15.35 12.45
C LYS A 193 8.45 16.69 13.14
N ALA A 194 7.88 17.65 12.40
CA ALA A 194 7.45 18.94 12.97
C ALA A 194 6.23 18.81 13.90
N LEU A 195 5.43 17.76 13.72
CA LEU A 195 4.18 17.53 14.44
C LEU A 195 4.31 16.50 15.57
N ALA A 196 5.47 15.84 15.68
CA ALA A 196 5.76 14.86 16.73
C ALA A 196 6.26 15.54 18.02
N THR A 197 5.58 15.25 19.13
CA THR A 197 5.93 15.79 20.46
C THR A 197 7.01 14.96 21.15
N PHE A 198 7.20 13.69 20.75
CA PHE A 198 8.23 12.81 21.30
C PHE A 198 8.76 11.87 20.21
N THR A 199 10.03 12.05 19.84
CA THR A 199 10.73 11.31 18.77
C THR A 199 12.01 10.66 19.30
N PRO A 200 11.93 9.61 20.14
CA PRO A 200 13.11 8.86 20.51
C PRO A 200 13.72 8.25 19.25
N LEU A 201 14.98 8.58 18.98
CA LEU A 201 15.70 8.05 17.82
C LEU A 201 15.83 6.52 17.94
N PRO A 202 15.77 5.80 16.81
CA PRO A 202 16.05 4.38 16.78
C PRO A 202 17.43 4.09 17.31
N ARG A 203 17.47 3.26 18.36
CA ARG A 203 18.72 2.90 19.00
C ARG A 203 19.46 1.93 18.10
N TYR A 204 20.56 2.40 17.52
CA TYR A 204 21.46 1.57 16.75
C TYR A 204 21.97 0.40 17.64
N PRO A 205 21.68 -0.88 17.30
CA PRO A 205 22.07 -2.04 18.10
C PRO A 205 23.59 -2.28 18.07
N ALA A 206 24.15 -2.74 19.18
CA ALA A 206 25.59 -2.64 19.44
C ALA A 206 26.46 -3.55 18.55
N ARG A 207 25.91 -4.68 18.08
CA ARG A 207 26.62 -5.66 17.25
C ARG A 207 26.75 -5.19 15.81
N GLU A 208 25.70 -4.60 15.28
CA GLU A 208 25.68 -4.00 13.95
C GLU A 208 26.61 -2.77 13.89
N ARG A 209 26.86 -2.13 15.04
CA ARG A 209 27.72 -0.94 15.13
C ARG A 209 29.18 -1.33 14.94
N SER A 210 29.58 -2.49 15.45
CA SER A 210 30.91 -3.04 15.19
C SER A 210 31.02 -3.56 13.74
N ASP A 211 29.93 -4.06 13.17
CA ASP A 211 29.92 -4.67 11.83
C ASP A 211 29.67 -3.65 10.70
N SER A 212 29.61 -2.36 11.02
CA SER A 212 29.46 -1.25 10.06
C SER A 212 28.24 -1.35 9.14
N VAL A 213 27.15 -1.96 9.60
CA VAL A 213 25.97 -2.22 8.78
C VAL A 213 25.17 -0.93 8.59
N THR A 214 25.18 -0.38 7.37
CA THR A 214 24.40 0.82 7.04
C THR A 214 23.18 0.46 6.23
N GLY A 215 22.19 1.35 6.19
CA GLY A 215 21.08 1.18 5.25
C GLY A 215 20.01 2.24 5.38
N ILE A 216 19.18 2.30 4.33
CA ILE A 216 18.09 3.25 4.19
C ILE A 216 16.81 2.46 4.08
N GLY A 217 15.83 2.81 4.90
CA GLY A 217 14.51 2.20 4.90
C GLY A 217 13.40 3.24 4.95
N VAL A 218 12.16 2.79 4.81
CA VAL A 218 10.97 3.62 5.00
C VAL A 218 10.00 2.89 5.91
N CYS A 219 9.58 3.54 6.98
CA CYS A 219 8.60 3.05 7.92
C CYS A 219 7.26 3.77 7.75
N ILE A 220 6.16 3.00 7.75
CA ILE A 220 4.80 3.52 7.81
C ILE A 220 4.30 3.37 9.25
N LEU A 221 3.79 4.47 9.79
CA LEU A 221 3.15 4.51 11.10
C LEU A 221 1.66 4.78 10.95
N SER A 222 0.87 4.02 11.70
CA SER A 222 -0.53 4.31 11.96
C SER A 222 -0.63 4.97 13.34
N VAL A 223 -1.29 6.12 13.39
CA VAL A 223 -1.43 6.94 14.60
C VAL A 223 -2.89 7.00 14.98
N ASP A 224 -3.19 6.79 16.25
CA ASP A 224 -4.52 7.02 16.78
C ASP A 224 -4.81 8.53 16.82
N PRO A 225 -5.78 9.04 16.04
CA PRO A 225 -6.08 10.47 15.98
C PRO A 225 -6.53 11.04 17.32
N ALA A 226 -7.14 10.24 18.20
CA ALA A 226 -7.65 10.73 19.48
C ALA A 226 -6.54 11.00 20.51
N SER A 227 -5.51 10.14 20.54
CA SER A 227 -4.43 10.21 21.55
C SER A 227 -3.07 10.62 21.00
N GLY A 228 -2.89 10.59 19.67
CA GLY A 228 -1.60 10.82 19.01
C GLY A 228 -0.58 9.70 19.25
N ARG A 229 -0.98 8.56 19.84
CA ARG A 229 -0.12 7.39 20.00
C ARG A 229 0.01 6.62 18.70
N VAL A 230 1.20 6.11 18.41
CA VAL A 230 1.41 5.16 17.31
C VAL A 230 0.76 3.83 17.66
N SER A 231 -0.27 3.43 16.92
CA SER A 231 -0.99 2.16 17.11
C SER A 231 -0.30 1.00 16.40
N ALA A 232 0.28 1.26 15.22
CA ALA A 232 1.04 0.29 14.45
C ALA A 232 2.23 0.94 13.75
N ALA A 233 3.29 0.16 13.57
CA ALA A 233 4.49 0.56 12.82
C ALA A 233 4.95 -0.64 11.98
N SER A 234 5.25 -0.41 10.71
CA SER A 234 5.73 -1.43 9.78
C SER A 234 6.75 -0.86 8.81
N MET A 235 7.73 -1.65 8.40
CA MET A 235 8.62 -1.26 7.32
C MET A 235 7.90 -1.42 5.98
N GLU A 236 7.82 -0.34 5.20
CA GLU A 236 7.42 -0.37 3.79
C GLU A 236 8.62 -0.75 2.92
N GLN A 237 9.78 -0.17 3.23
CA GLN A 237 11.05 -0.50 2.60
C GLN A 237 12.04 -0.89 3.71
N SER A 238 12.56 -2.12 3.63
CA SER A 238 13.57 -2.61 4.56
C SER A 238 14.86 -1.82 4.43
N THR A 239 15.58 -1.71 5.54
CA THR A 239 16.92 -1.14 5.64
C THR A 239 17.98 -2.05 4.99
N GLY A 240 17.61 -3.29 4.63
CA GLY A 240 18.52 -4.33 4.14
C GLY A 240 19.02 -5.26 5.24
N ASP A 241 18.81 -4.90 6.51
CA ASP A 241 19.11 -5.74 7.68
C ASP A 241 17.91 -5.87 8.61
N SER A 242 17.62 -7.11 9.01
CA SER A 242 16.44 -7.42 9.82
C SER A 242 16.53 -6.91 11.27
N THR A 243 17.74 -6.72 11.80
CA THR A 243 17.96 -6.20 13.15
C THR A 243 17.76 -4.68 13.17
N LEU A 244 18.26 -3.98 12.14
CA LEU A 244 18.00 -2.54 11.93
C LEU A 244 16.51 -2.27 11.77
N ASP A 245 15.80 -3.07 10.98
CA ASP A 245 14.35 -2.96 10.80
C ASP A 245 13.58 -3.13 12.12
N LYS A 246 13.93 -4.15 12.93
CA LYS A 246 13.33 -4.36 14.26
C LYS A 246 13.59 -3.18 15.18
N SER A 247 14.80 -2.61 15.16
CA SER A 247 15.13 -1.45 15.97
C SER A 247 14.33 -0.21 15.55
N ALA A 248 14.24 0.04 14.23
CA ALA A 248 13.44 1.10 13.65
C ALA A 248 11.97 1.01 14.11
N VAL A 249 11.32 -0.13 13.88
CA VAL A 249 9.93 -0.37 14.26
C VAL A 249 9.73 -0.18 15.77
N ASN A 250 10.60 -0.74 16.61
CA ASN A 250 10.48 -0.61 18.06
C ASN A 250 10.63 0.83 18.58
N ALA A 251 11.45 1.65 17.90
CA ALA A 251 11.60 3.05 18.24
C ALA A 251 10.39 3.87 17.78
N PHE A 252 9.92 3.66 16.56
CA PHE A 252 8.78 4.39 16.03
C PHE A 252 7.47 4.05 16.75
N ARG A 253 7.29 2.84 17.30
CA ARG A 253 6.14 2.52 18.18
C ARG A 253 6.09 3.38 19.44
N LYS A 254 7.22 3.96 19.86
CA LYS A 254 7.31 4.86 21.03
C LYS A 254 7.05 6.32 20.67
N TRP A 255 6.98 6.66 19.38
CA TRP A 255 6.74 8.02 18.94
C TRP A 255 5.33 8.48 19.33
N ARG A 256 5.21 9.79 19.52
CA ARG A 256 3.92 10.44 19.78
C ARG A 256 3.75 11.70 18.95
N PHE A 257 2.58 11.81 18.37
CA PHE A 257 2.14 12.94 17.57
C PHE A 257 1.11 13.76 18.34
N LYS A 258 0.85 14.99 17.89
CA LYS A 258 -0.27 15.78 18.41
C LYS A 258 -1.61 15.10 18.04
N PRO A 259 -2.55 14.97 18.98
CA PRO A 259 -3.90 14.50 18.68
C PRO A 259 -4.56 15.32 17.56
N GLY A 260 -5.40 14.67 16.76
CA GLY A 260 -6.17 15.26 15.67
C GLY A 260 -5.34 15.70 14.46
N THR A 261 -4.05 15.37 14.43
CA THR A 261 -3.13 15.92 13.42
C THR A 261 -2.84 14.94 12.27
N VAL A 262 -2.48 13.70 12.58
CA VAL A 262 -2.07 12.71 11.57
C VAL A 262 -2.68 11.34 11.90
N SER A 263 -3.07 10.59 10.86
CA SER A 263 -3.59 9.22 10.99
C SER A 263 -2.63 8.19 10.40
N LYS A 264 -1.92 8.54 9.31
CA LYS A 264 -0.92 7.70 8.67
C LYS A 264 0.29 8.54 8.26
N VAL A 265 1.48 8.06 8.61
CA VAL A 265 2.73 8.78 8.40
C VAL A 265 3.73 7.88 7.69
N ARG A 266 4.46 8.45 6.72
CA ARG A 266 5.58 7.78 6.04
C ARG A 266 6.90 8.42 6.46
N ILE A 267 7.81 7.63 7.02
CA ILE A 267 9.07 8.08 7.63
C ILE A 267 10.25 7.37 6.96
N PRO A 268 11.07 8.06 6.13
CA PRO A 268 12.37 7.56 5.74
C PRO A 268 13.30 7.52 6.97
N ILE A 269 14.08 6.46 7.06
CA ILE A 269 15.08 6.24 8.10
C ILE A 269 16.40 5.88 7.43
N GLU A 270 17.47 6.45 7.94
CA GLU A 270 18.83 6.14 7.52
C GLU A 270 19.63 5.76 8.76
N PHE A 271 20.30 4.62 8.68
CA PHE A 271 21.27 4.18 9.66
C PHE A 271 22.67 4.45 9.10
N SER A 272 23.27 5.55 9.54
CA SER A 272 24.66 5.89 9.26
C SER A 272 25.53 5.68 10.51
N MET A 273 26.80 5.32 10.30
CA MET A 273 27.75 5.20 11.40
C MET A 273 28.13 6.59 11.93
N PRO A 274 28.17 6.81 13.26
CA PRO A 274 28.71 8.04 13.82
C PRO A 274 30.22 8.10 13.51
N GLY A 275 30.60 8.97 12.56
CA GLY A 275 31.98 9.13 12.09
C GLY A 275 32.11 9.22 10.56
N ALA A 276 31.11 8.80 9.80
CA ALA A 276 31.03 9.05 8.36
C ALA A 276 30.27 10.37 8.11
N SER A 277 30.80 11.48 8.63
CA SER A 277 30.43 12.81 8.16
C SER A 277 31.18 13.07 6.86
N HIS A 278 30.43 13.27 5.77
CA HIS A 278 30.95 13.74 4.50
C HIS A 278 31.29 15.24 4.56
#